data_AF-A0A315V4B4-F1
#
_entry.id   AF-A0A315V4B4-F1
#
_cell.length_a   1.000
_cell.length_b   1.000
_cell.length_c   1.000
_cell.angle_alpha   90.00
_cell.angle_beta   90.00
_cell.angle_gamma   90.00
#
_symmetry.space_group_name_H-M   'P 1'
#
loop_
_entity.id
_entity.type
_entity.pdbx_description
1 polymer ?
#
loop_
_entity_poly.entity_id
_entity_poly.type
_entity_poly.pdbx_seq_one_letter_code
_entity_poly.pdbx_strand_id
1 'polypeptide(L)'
;MWSLGGMEKASVVAVLCCSSDGHSCRGSCVGLGWVSQKSSQEEFCLSPECIEAAGSILSKLDRSVDPCDDFYTFSCGGWLKENTIPEDSSSHGIYPWLRQHVDIRLKGGAPT
;
A
#
# COMPACT_ATOMS: atom_id res chain seq x y z
N MET A 1 1.07 -35.52 0.24
CA MET A 1 2.05 -35.13 -0.79
C MET A 1 1.29 -34.72 -2.02
N TRP A 2 1.03 -33.42 -2.21
CA TRP A 2 1.04 -32.72 -3.50
C TRP A 2 1.83 -31.43 -3.24
N SER A 3 3.03 -31.43 -3.80
CA SER A 3 3.94 -30.29 -3.92
C SER A 3 3.53 -29.41 -5.09
N LEU A 4 4.24 -28.28 -5.18
CA LEU A 4 4.27 -27.26 -6.24
C LEU A 4 3.32 -26.10 -5.94
N GLY A 5 3.76 -24.85 -5.86
CA GLY A 5 5.02 -24.25 -6.26
C GLY A 5 4.81 -22.73 -6.18
N GLY A 6 5.90 -21.99 -6.02
CA GLY A 6 5.91 -20.55 -5.75
C GLY A 6 4.92 -19.75 -6.60
N MET A 7 4.17 -18.89 -5.93
CA MET A 7 3.42 -17.81 -6.55
C MET A 7 3.91 -16.51 -5.94
N GLU A 8 4.65 -15.77 -6.76
CA GLU A 8 5.14 -14.43 -6.55
C GLU A 8 3.94 -13.50 -6.36
N LYS A 9 3.47 -13.34 -5.11
CA LYS A 9 2.34 -12.49 -4.78
C LYS A 9 2.85 -11.15 -4.26
N ALA A 10 3.02 -10.21 -5.18
CA ALA A 10 2.97 -8.80 -4.87
C ALA A 10 2.57 -8.03 -6.13
N SER A 11 1.28 -8.02 -6.45
CA SER A 11 0.71 -6.87 -7.16
C SER A 11 -0.49 -6.40 -6.37
N VAL A 12 -0.26 -5.25 -5.74
CA VAL A 12 -1.21 -4.40 -5.04
C VAL A 12 -2.47 -4.25 -5.92
N VAL A 13 -3.66 -4.18 -5.32
CA VAL A 13 -4.96 -3.95 -5.99
C VAL A 13 -5.72 -5.22 -6.47
N ALA A 14 -6.02 -6.15 -5.56
CA ALA A 14 -7.19 -7.02 -5.70
C ALA A 14 -8.44 -6.33 -5.09
N VAL A 15 -8.81 -5.17 -5.63
CA VAL A 15 -9.93 -4.35 -5.10
C VAL A 15 -11.28 -4.74 -5.68
N LEU A 16 -11.42 -5.70 -6.61
CA LEU A 16 -12.74 -6.00 -7.19
C LEU A 16 -12.94 -7.50 -7.48
N CYS A 17 -14.00 -8.05 -6.89
CA CYS A 17 -14.62 -9.35 -7.09
C CYS A 17 -14.25 -10.11 -8.38
N CYS A 18 -13.64 -11.30 -8.26
CA CYS A 18 -13.84 -12.40 -9.20
C CYS A 18 -14.89 -13.35 -8.61
N SER A 19 -16.00 -13.56 -9.32
CA SER A 19 -16.98 -14.60 -8.97
C SER A 19 -16.40 -16.00 -9.17
N SER A 20 -16.91 -16.93 -8.36
CA SER A 20 -16.28 -18.17 -7.90
C SER A 20 -16.05 -19.32 -8.90
N ASP A 21 -16.26 -19.17 -10.21
CA ASP A 21 -16.17 -20.33 -11.12
C ASP A 21 -15.02 -20.17 -12.11
N GLY A 22 -13.98 -20.96 -11.87
CA GLY A 22 -12.78 -21.04 -12.69
C GLY A 22 -13.10 -21.32 -14.16
N HIS A 23 -12.28 -20.71 -15.03
CA HIS A 23 -12.32 -20.75 -16.50
C HIS A 23 -13.24 -19.74 -17.19
N SER A 24 -12.96 -18.44 -17.01
CA SER A 24 -12.76 -17.46 -18.11
C SER A 24 -13.01 -16.03 -17.61
N CYS A 25 -11.95 -15.27 -17.35
CA CYS A 25 -12.03 -13.80 -17.26
C CYS A 25 -12.07 -13.20 -18.67
N ARG A 26 -13.16 -13.42 -19.43
CA ARG A 26 -13.48 -12.54 -20.55
C ARG A 26 -14.17 -11.33 -19.94
N GLY A 27 -13.39 -10.29 -19.67
CA GLY A 27 -13.89 -9.02 -19.18
C GLY A 27 -14.88 -8.42 -20.17
N SER A 28 -16.18 -8.55 -19.88
CA SER A 28 -17.18 -7.59 -20.31
C SER A 28 -18.37 -7.63 -19.36
N CYS A 29 -18.33 -6.78 -18.32
CA CYS A 29 -19.55 -6.28 -17.72
C CYS A 29 -20.09 -5.19 -18.65
N VAL A 30 -20.90 -5.58 -19.65
CA VAL A 30 -21.67 -4.59 -20.43
C VAL A 30 -22.81 -4.09 -19.55
N GLY A 31 -22.52 -2.99 -18.85
CA GLY A 31 -23.46 -2.22 -18.04
C GLY A 31 -22.93 -0.80 -17.87
N LEU A 32 -23.07 -0.01 -18.95
CA LEU A 32 -22.88 1.45 -19.08
C LEU A 32 -21.96 2.13 -18.04
N GLY A 33 -20.66 1.90 -18.23
CA GLY A 33 -19.58 2.63 -17.55
C GLY A 33 -18.26 1.90 -17.79
N TRP A 34 -17.68 2.05 -18.97
CA TRP A 34 -16.40 1.41 -19.30
C TRP A 34 -15.30 2.01 -18.40
N VAL A 35 -14.89 1.30 -17.35
CA VAL A 35 -13.52 1.45 -16.86
C VAL A 35 -12.63 0.96 -17.98
N SER A 36 -11.97 1.92 -18.63
CA SER A 36 -10.98 1.70 -19.68
C SER A 36 -9.77 0.98 -19.09
N GLN A 37 -9.78 -0.36 -19.02
CA GLN A 37 -8.56 -1.15 -18.88
C GLN A 37 -7.75 -1.01 -20.17
N LYS A 38 -6.76 -0.12 -20.14
CA LYS A 38 -5.74 0.01 -21.19
C LYS A 38 -4.90 -1.27 -21.20
N SER A 39 -4.82 -1.96 -22.34
CA SER A 39 -4.07 -3.21 -22.46
C SER A 39 -2.57 -3.01 -22.69
N SER A 40 -1.79 -3.74 -21.88
CA SER A 40 -0.53 -4.44 -22.17
C SER A 40 0.83 -3.73 -22.31
N GLN A 41 0.97 -2.43 -22.05
CA GLN A 41 2.28 -1.79 -21.70
C GLN A 41 2.14 -0.58 -20.73
N GLU A 42 0.99 -0.42 -20.07
CA GLU A 42 0.72 0.59 -19.02
C GLU A 42 0.09 -0.09 -17.79
N GLU A 43 0.71 -1.14 -17.27
CA GLU A 43 0.19 -1.87 -16.10
C GLU A 43 0.68 -1.25 -14.78
N PHE A 44 1.78 -0.49 -14.82
CA PHE A 44 2.39 0.14 -13.66
C PHE A 44 2.88 1.54 -14.02
N CYS A 45 2.73 2.52 -13.12
CA CYS A 45 3.36 3.81 -13.29
C CYS A 45 4.85 3.73 -12.91
N LEU A 46 5.71 4.13 -13.83
CA LEU A 46 7.17 4.14 -13.65
C LEU A 46 7.73 5.56 -13.52
N SER A 47 6.87 6.54 -13.25
CA SER A 47 7.31 7.88 -12.92
C SER A 47 8.07 7.86 -11.58
N PRO A 48 9.06 8.75 -11.38
CA PRO A 48 9.85 8.75 -10.16
C PRO A 48 8.98 8.92 -8.90
N GLU A 49 7.91 9.72 -8.99
CA GLU A 49 6.96 9.94 -7.90
C GLU A 49 6.21 8.65 -7.54
N CYS A 50 5.83 7.85 -8.55
CA CYS A 50 5.19 6.57 -8.34
C CYS A 50 6.12 5.56 -7.68
N ILE A 51 7.37 5.49 -8.11
CA ILE A 51 8.36 4.56 -7.54
C ILE A 51 8.66 4.93 -6.09
N GLU A 52 8.80 6.22 -5.79
CA GLU A 52 9.01 6.70 -4.43
C GLU A 52 7.82 6.40 -3.53
N ALA A 53 6.59 6.69 -3.99
CA ALA A 53 5.38 6.39 -3.24
C ALA A 53 5.21 4.88 -3.00
N ALA A 54 5.43 4.06 -4.02
CA ALA A 54 5.38 2.60 -3.91
C ALA A 54 6.42 2.08 -2.90
N GLY A 55 7.66 2.55 -2.98
CA GLY A 55 8.71 2.20 -2.02
C GLY A 55 8.35 2.58 -0.58
N SER A 56 7.80 3.77 -0.39
CA SER A 56 7.33 4.28 0.91
C SER A 56 6.16 3.48 1.47
N ILE A 57 5.27 2.94 0.64
CA ILE A 57 4.19 2.06 1.08
C ILE A 57 4.78 0.70 1.47
N LEU A 58 5.61 0.11 0.60
CA LEU A 58 6.15 -1.23 0.80
C LEU A 58 7.01 -1.36 2.05
N SER A 59 7.70 -0.30 2.47
CA SER A 59 8.49 -0.29 3.71
C SER A 59 7.65 -0.34 4.98
N LYS A 60 6.38 0.11 4.92
CA LYS A 60 5.50 0.15 6.10
C LYS A 60 4.71 -1.15 6.32
N LEU A 61 4.64 -2.01 5.30
CA LEU A 61 3.88 -3.25 5.34
C LEU A 61 4.56 -4.33 6.18
N ASP A 62 3.77 -5.11 6.92
CA ASP A 62 4.18 -6.38 7.50
C ASP A 62 3.54 -7.55 6.74
N ARG A 63 4.30 -8.12 5.80
CA ARG A 63 3.81 -9.23 4.95
C ARG A 63 3.77 -10.59 5.66
N SER A 64 4.14 -10.64 6.95
CA SER A 64 4.02 -11.87 7.74
C SER A 64 2.61 -12.12 8.27
N VAL A 65 1.75 -11.09 8.23
CA VAL A 65 0.36 -11.15 8.70
C VAL A 65 -0.59 -11.30 7.52
N ASP A 66 -1.62 -12.13 7.66
CA ASP A 66 -2.67 -12.23 6.65
C ASP A 66 -3.55 -10.96 6.69
N PRO A 67 -3.69 -10.20 5.58
CA PRO A 67 -4.55 -9.02 5.54
C PRO A 67 -6.03 -9.32 5.76
N CYS A 68 -6.48 -10.57 5.58
CA CYS A 68 -7.85 -10.98 5.87
C CYS A 68 -8.12 -11.14 7.37
N ASP A 69 -7.07 -11.37 8.17
CA ASP A 69 -7.17 -11.55 9.61
C ASP A 69 -6.92 -10.23 10.37
N ASP A 70 -5.83 -9.51 10.04
CA ASP A 70 -5.49 -8.23 10.64
C ASP A 70 -4.87 -7.28 9.61
N PHE A 71 -5.74 -6.56 8.92
CA PHE A 71 -5.35 -5.57 7.92
C PHE A 71 -4.53 -4.41 8.52
N TYR A 72 -4.72 -4.08 9.79
CA TYR A 72 -3.99 -2.98 10.44
C TYR A 72 -2.52 -3.36 10.62
N THR A 73 -2.26 -4.54 11.19
CA THR A 73 -0.89 -5.03 11.36
C THR A 73 -0.24 -5.33 10.01
N PHE A 74 -0.99 -5.87 9.04
CA PHE A 74 -0.46 -6.02 7.68
C PHE A 74 -0.04 -4.69 7.05
N SER A 75 -0.84 -3.64 7.20
CA SER A 75 -0.60 -2.35 6.53
C SER A 75 0.41 -1.45 7.24
N CYS A 76 0.43 -1.50 8.57
CA CYS A 76 1.19 -0.58 9.42
C CYS A 76 2.27 -1.28 10.26
N GLY A 77 2.28 -2.61 10.34
CA GLY A 77 3.13 -3.37 11.25
C GLY A 77 4.62 -3.20 11.00
N GLY A 78 5.03 -2.99 9.74
CA GLY A 78 6.41 -2.64 9.41
C GLY A 78 6.79 -1.28 10.01
N TRP A 79 5.93 -0.28 9.84
CA TRP A 79 6.13 1.05 10.41
C TRP A 79 6.18 1.03 11.94
N LEU A 80 5.30 0.26 12.59
CA LEU A 80 5.25 0.14 14.06
C LEU A 80 6.54 -0.46 14.65
N LYS A 81 7.21 -1.36 13.92
CA LYS A 81 8.50 -1.95 14.36
C LYS A 81 9.64 -0.94 14.31
N GLU A 82 9.60 -0.02 13.35
CA GLU A 82 10.66 0.97 13.14
C GLU A 82 10.44 2.28 13.93
N ASN A 83 9.21 2.56 14.35
CA ASN A 83 8.82 3.87 14.88
C ASN A 83 8.16 3.74 16.27
N THR A 84 9.00 3.65 17.30
CA THR A 84 8.56 3.64 18.70
C THR A 84 8.18 5.05 19.16
N ILE A 85 7.20 5.15 20.06
CA ILE A 85 6.76 6.44 20.63
C ILE A 85 7.90 7.03 21.47
N PRO A 86 8.44 8.21 21.12
CA PRO A 86 9.46 8.88 21.93
C PRO A 86 8.86 9.42 23.24
N GLU A 87 9.69 9.56 24.29
CA GLU A 87 9.25 9.93 25.64
C GLU A 87 8.55 11.30 25.74
N ASP A 88 8.81 12.19 24.78
CA ASP A 88 8.24 13.53 24.70
C ASP A 88 6.84 13.56 24.05
N SER A 89 6.36 12.41 23.58
CA SER A 89 5.16 12.32 22.75
C SER A 89 4.15 11.32 23.32
N SER A 90 2.88 11.71 23.37
CA SER A 90 1.78 10.83 23.81
C SER A 90 1.23 9.95 22.67
N SER A 91 1.57 10.27 21.42
CA SER A 91 1.10 9.55 20.23
C SER A 91 2.14 9.68 19.12
N HIS A 92 2.37 8.58 18.41
CA HIS A 92 3.25 8.54 17.25
C HIS A 92 2.46 8.00 16.05
N GLY A 93 2.48 8.75 14.95
CA GLY A 93 1.70 8.44 13.76
C GLY A 93 1.78 9.53 12.70
N ILE A 94 1.05 9.34 11.60
CA ILE A 94 1.14 10.22 10.43
C ILE A 94 0.73 11.67 10.74
N TYR A 95 -0.28 11.88 11.59
CA TYR A 95 -0.76 13.22 11.92
C TYR A 95 0.21 14.01 12.82
N PRO A 96 0.70 13.48 13.96
CA PRO A 96 1.76 14.11 14.74
C PRO A 96 3.00 14.42 13.88
N TRP A 97 3.43 13.46 13.05
CA TRP A 97 4.55 13.63 12.12
C TRP A 97 4.31 14.78 11.13
N LEU A 98 3.14 14.81 10.48
CA LEU A 98 2.79 15.85 9.52
C LEU A 98 2.73 17.23 10.16
N ARG A 99 2.14 17.33 11.37
CA ARG A 99 2.07 18.59 12.12
C ARG A 99 3.46 19.14 12.41
N GLN A 100 4.39 18.30 12.85
CA GLN A 100 5.78 18.71 13.06
C GLN A 100 6.42 19.25 11.77
N HIS A 101 6.22 18.57 10.63
CA HIS A 101 6.77 19.00 9.34
C HIS A 101 6.18 20.32 8.86
N VAL A 102 4.86 20.51 9.02
CA VAL A 102 4.19 21.77 8.69
C VAL A 102 4.68 22.89 9.61
N ASP A 103 4.80 22.64 10.91
CA ASP A 103 5.31 23.60 11.88
C ASP A 103 6.71 24.09 11.53
N ILE A 104 7.62 23.20 11.12
CA ILE A 104 8.98 23.56 10.70
C ILE A 104 8.95 24.52 9.51
N ARG A 105 8.07 24.26 8.53
CA ARG A 105 7.91 25.11 7.35
C ARG A 105 7.31 26.47 7.71
N LEU A 106 6.29 26.50 8.56
CA LEU A 106 5.63 27.74 9.01
C LEU A 106 6.57 28.61 9.85
N LYS A 107 7.45 27.99 10.64
CA LYS A 107 8.47 28.68 11.45
C LYS A 107 9.67 29.18 10.62
N GLY A 108 9.64 29.02 9.28
CA GLY A 108 10.66 29.55 8.38
C GLY A 108 11.97 28.74 8.31
N GLY A 109 12.02 27.56 8.93
CA GLY A 109 13.13 26.61 8.82
C GLY A 109 14.50 27.11 9.31
N ALA A 110 14.78 26.98 10.62
CA ALA A 110 16.00 26.39 11.18
C ALA A 110 15.94 26.41 12.71
N PRO A 111 16.10 25.28 13.42
CA PRO A 111 16.88 25.26 14.64
C PRO A 111 18.35 25.04 14.26
N THR A 112 19.22 25.96 14.66
CA THR A 112 20.67 25.71 14.80
C THR A 112 20.94 24.59 15.77
#